data_AF-A0A0E4FV06-F1
#
_entry.id   AF-A0A0E4FV06-F1
#
_cell.length_a   1.000
_cell.length_b   1.000
_cell.length_c   1.000
_cell.angle_alpha   90.00
_cell.angle_beta   90.00
_cell.angle_gamma   90.00
#
_symmetry.space_group_name_H-M   'P 1'
#
loop_
_entity.id
_entity.type
_entity.pdbx_description
1 polymer ?
#
loop_
_entity_poly.entity_id
_entity_poly.type
_entity_poly.pdbx_seq_one_letter_code
_entity_poly.pdbx_strand_id
1 'polypeptide(L)'
;MSCPDRDRPQHGILLRELHHRVDKGIASAIDLVSAAVIRADGAEAKAALSDVVELLHGHAELHRALAMPDGDVLNDAATYIRRLGCAMHQSFLDRMGIRLTLTTESLPLQPERCGRLG
;
A
#
# COMPACT_ATOMS: atom_id res chain seq x y z
N MET A 1 36.48 6.41 -25.52
CA MET A 1 36.06 5.46 -24.48
C MET A 1 35.52 6.28 -23.31
N SER A 2 34.21 6.48 -23.21
CA SER A 2 33.62 7.24 -22.09
C SER A 2 33.51 6.34 -20.87
N CYS A 3 34.02 6.83 -19.73
CA CYS A 3 33.72 6.27 -18.41
C CYS A 3 32.18 6.21 -18.23
N PRO A 4 31.62 5.08 -17.78
CA PRO A 4 30.23 5.07 -17.35
C PRO A 4 30.12 5.91 -16.07
N ASP A 5 29.17 6.83 -16.09
CA ASP A 5 28.71 7.68 -15.00
C ASP A 5 28.30 6.79 -13.81
N ARG A 6 29.25 6.52 -12.89
CA ARG A 6 29.08 5.61 -11.74
C ARG A 6 28.29 6.21 -10.58
N ASP A 7 27.93 7.49 -10.66
CA ASP A 7 27.36 8.26 -9.54
C ASP A 7 25.96 8.80 -9.82
N ARG A 8 25.24 8.30 -10.84
CA ARG A 8 23.79 8.55 -10.91
C ARG A 8 23.12 7.78 -9.76
N PRO A 9 22.51 8.45 -8.76
CA PRO A 9 21.66 7.74 -7.82
C PRO A 9 20.63 6.98 -8.64
N GLN A 10 20.55 5.65 -8.47
CA GLN A 10 19.53 4.87 -9.16
C GLN A 10 18.19 5.44 -8.70
N HIS A 11 17.47 6.06 -9.63
CA HIS A 11 16.31 6.87 -9.30
C HIS A 11 15.30 5.95 -8.59
N GLY A 12 14.85 6.37 -7.42
CA GLY A 12 13.87 5.61 -6.64
C GLY A 12 14.42 4.63 -5.59
N ILE A 13 15.75 4.47 -5.39
CA ILE A 13 16.26 3.60 -4.30
C ILE A 13 15.69 4.02 -2.94
N LEU A 14 15.80 5.30 -2.57
CA LEU A 14 15.33 5.78 -1.26
C LEU A 14 13.83 5.53 -1.08
N LEU A 15 13.05 5.72 -2.15
CA LEU A 15 11.61 5.48 -2.12
C LEU A 15 11.30 3.99 -1.99
N ARG A 16 12.00 3.12 -2.70
CA ARG A 16 11.85 1.66 -2.60
C ARG A 16 12.26 1.15 -1.21
N GLU A 17 13.36 1.66 -0.67
CA GLU A 17 13.81 1.34 0.70
C GLU A 17 12.82 1.82 1.75
N LEU A 18 12.26 3.03 1.57
CA LEU A 18 11.20 3.53 2.45
C LEU A 18 9.98 2.61 2.39
N HIS A 19 9.53 2.24 1.18
CA HIS A 19 8.40 1.33 1.02
C HIS A 19 8.67 -0.02 1.71
N HIS A 20 9.86 -0.58 1.48
CA HIS A 20 10.26 -1.83 2.11
C HIS A 20 10.23 -1.77 3.64
N ARG A 21 10.75 -0.68 4.23
CA ARG A 21 10.75 -0.49 5.69
C ARG A 21 9.34 -0.33 6.26
N VAL A 22 8.47 0.41 5.57
CA VAL A 22 7.06 0.56 5.97
C VAL A 22 6.33 -0.77 5.89
N ASP A 23 6.49 -1.54 4.80
CA ASP A 23 5.90 -2.87 4.65
C ASP A 23 6.35 -3.82 5.78
N LYS A 24 7.64 -3.81 6.12
CA LYS A 24 8.18 -4.58 7.25
C LYS A 24 7.60 -4.13 8.58
N GLY A 25 7.46 -2.82 8.79
CA GLY A 25 6.86 -2.26 10.00
C GLY A 25 5.40 -2.67 10.17
N ILE A 26 4.59 -2.57 9.11
CA ILE A 26 3.17 -2.97 9.13
C ILE A 26 3.05 -4.47 9.36
N ALA A 27 3.84 -5.30 8.67
CA ALA A 27 3.84 -6.75 8.89
C ALA A 27 4.18 -7.11 10.35
N SER A 28 5.22 -6.48 10.92
CA SER A 28 5.57 -6.69 12.33
C SER A 28 4.45 -6.27 13.29
N ALA A 29 3.71 -5.20 12.98
CA ALA A 29 2.57 -4.77 13.79
C ALA A 29 1.41 -5.77 13.71
N ILE A 30 1.11 -6.29 12.51
CA ILE A 30 0.10 -7.34 12.30
C ILE A 30 0.46 -8.57 13.13
N ASP A 31 1.70 -9.05 13.06
CA ASP A 31 2.15 -10.23 13.81
C ASP A 31 2.02 -10.02 15.32
N LEU A 32 2.45 -8.85 15.82
CA LEU A 32 2.38 -8.50 17.23
C LEU A 32 0.94 -8.45 17.76
N VAL A 33 0.05 -7.76 17.04
CA VAL A 33 -1.36 -7.61 17.44
C VAL A 33 -2.09 -8.94 17.29
N SER A 34 -1.82 -9.72 16.25
CA SER A 34 -2.39 -11.06 16.08
C SER A 34 -2.01 -11.99 17.24
N ALA A 35 -0.74 -11.94 17.69
CA ALA A 35 -0.32 -12.66 18.88
C ALA A 35 -1.01 -12.14 20.16
N ALA A 36 -1.32 -10.83 20.23
CA ALA A 36 -2.09 -10.26 21.34
C ALA A 36 -3.56 -10.74 21.33
N VAL A 37 -4.21 -10.88 20.18
CA VAL A 37 -5.57 -11.44 20.05
C VAL A 37 -5.64 -12.84 20.66
N ILE A 38 -4.65 -13.69 20.37
CA ILE A 38 -4.58 -15.07 20.87
C ILE A 38 -4.45 -15.09 22.41
N ARG A 39 -3.68 -14.15 22.97
CA ARG A 39 -3.40 -14.06 24.42
C ARG A 39 -4.44 -13.28 25.23
N ALA A 40 -5.29 -12.48 24.59
CA ALA A 40 -6.24 -11.63 25.28
C ALA A 40 -7.33 -12.46 25.98
N ASP A 41 -7.69 -12.04 27.19
CA ASP A 41 -8.84 -12.55 27.91
C ASP A 41 -10.06 -11.65 27.66
N GLY A 42 -11.23 -12.27 27.53
CA GLY A 42 -12.48 -11.55 27.28
C GLY A 42 -12.80 -11.33 25.81
N ALA A 43 -14.08 -11.48 25.47
CA ALA A 43 -14.57 -11.39 24.09
C ALA A 43 -14.41 -9.98 23.51
N GLU A 44 -14.62 -8.95 24.33
CA GLU A 44 -14.50 -7.54 23.92
C GLU A 44 -13.07 -7.18 23.53
N ALA A 45 -12.07 -7.56 24.34
CA ALA A 45 -10.66 -7.32 24.03
C ALA A 45 -10.23 -8.04 22.74
N LYS A 46 -10.69 -9.28 22.53
CA LYS A 46 -10.43 -10.02 21.29
C LYS A 46 -11.07 -9.38 20.07
N ALA A 47 -12.30 -8.89 20.19
CA ALA A 47 -12.98 -8.19 19.11
C ALA A 47 -12.23 -6.90 18.74
N ALA A 48 -11.93 -6.05 19.72
CA ALA A 48 -11.22 -4.80 19.49
C ALA A 48 -9.82 -5.01 18.86
N LEU A 49 -9.07 -6.02 19.30
CA LEU A 49 -7.77 -6.33 18.72
C LEU A 49 -7.89 -6.93 17.30
N SER A 50 -8.92 -7.72 17.03
CA SER A 50 -9.21 -8.22 15.68
C SER A 50 -9.52 -7.07 14.70
N ASP A 51 -10.31 -6.09 15.14
CA ASP A 51 -10.62 -4.90 14.34
C ASP A 51 -9.36 -4.08 14.00
N VAL A 52 -8.36 -4.08 14.90
CA VAL A 52 -7.04 -3.46 14.65
C VAL A 52 -6.23 -4.27 13.63
N VAL A 53 -6.26 -5.61 13.69
CA VAL A 53 -5.60 -6.45 12.68
C VAL A 53 -6.18 -6.19 11.28
N GLU A 54 -7.51 -6.12 11.16
CA GLU A 54 -8.17 -5.77 9.91
C GLU A 54 -7.77 -4.37 9.41
N LEU A 55 -7.64 -3.40 10.32
CA LEU A 55 -7.18 -2.05 9.98
C LEU A 55 -5.77 -2.06 9.40
N LEU A 56 -4.87 -2.81 10.03
CA LEU A 56 -3.48 -2.93 9.62
C LEU A 56 -3.36 -3.64 8.28
N HIS A 57 -4.21 -4.63 7.99
CA HIS A 57 -4.29 -5.24 6.66
C HIS A 57 -4.74 -4.23 5.60
N GLY A 58 -5.75 -3.41 5.88
CA GLY A 58 -6.14 -2.32 4.97
C GLY A 58 -4.99 -1.36 4.69
N HIS A 59 -4.21 -0.98 5.72
CA HIS A 59 -3.02 -0.13 5.55
C HIS A 59 -1.93 -0.81 4.73
N ALA A 60 -1.71 -2.12 4.93
CA ALA A 60 -0.74 -2.88 4.14
C ALA A 60 -1.13 -2.88 2.66
N GLU A 61 -2.40 -3.12 2.33
CA GLU A 61 -2.88 -3.08 0.95
C GLU A 61 -2.76 -1.68 0.33
N LEU A 62 -3.07 -0.64 1.11
CA LEU A 62 -2.90 0.74 0.64
C LEU A 62 -1.45 1.06 0.32
N HIS A 63 -0.55 0.71 1.23
CA HIS A 63 0.87 0.99 1.06
C HIS A 63 1.46 0.21 -0.13
N ARG A 64 1.07 -1.06 -0.31
CA ARG A 64 1.42 -1.82 -1.52
C ARG A 64 0.80 -1.22 -2.79
N ALA A 65 -0.40 -0.65 -2.71
CA ALA A 65 -1.03 -0.01 -3.85
C ALA A 65 -0.28 1.25 -4.29
N LEU A 66 0.30 2.00 -3.34
CA LEU A 66 1.13 3.20 -3.56
C LEU A 66 2.53 2.88 -4.04
N ALA A 67 3.05 1.67 -3.77
CA ALA A 67 4.33 1.24 -4.28
C ALA A 67 4.41 1.40 -5.80
N MET A 68 5.54 1.94 -6.27
CA MET A 68 5.77 2.20 -7.69
C MET A 68 5.58 0.88 -8.47
N PRO A 69 4.73 0.87 -9.52
CA PRO A 69 4.58 -0.32 -10.34
C PRO A 69 5.95 -0.69 -10.95
N ASP A 70 6.36 -1.94 -10.81
CA ASP A 70 7.62 -2.45 -11.37
C ASP A 70 7.41 -3.00 -12.80
N GLY A 71 8.47 -2.97 -13.61
CA GLY A 71 8.54 -3.57 -14.96
C GLY A 71 8.43 -2.57 -16.09
N ASP A 72 8.67 -3.01 -17.33
CA ASP A 72 8.76 -2.13 -18.52
C ASP A 72 7.43 -2.01 -19.30
N VAL A 73 6.36 -2.62 -18.79
CA VAL A 73 5.06 -2.68 -19.49
C VAL A 73 4.21 -1.47 -19.09
N LEU A 74 3.43 -0.96 -20.06
CA LEU A 74 2.44 0.07 -19.77
C LEU A 74 1.42 -0.45 -18.76
N ASN A 75 1.20 0.33 -17.71
CA ASN A 75 0.21 0.07 -16.68
C ASN A 75 -1.06 0.86 -17.01
N ASP A 76 -2.22 0.21 -16.93
CA ASP A 76 -3.50 0.90 -17.06
C ASP A 76 -3.78 1.73 -15.79
N ALA A 77 -3.73 3.05 -15.91
CA ALA A 77 -3.93 3.99 -14.80
C ALA A 77 -5.31 3.83 -14.15
N ALA A 78 -6.32 3.43 -14.94
CA ALA A 78 -7.66 3.17 -14.44
C ALA A 78 -7.66 2.02 -13.43
N THR A 79 -6.92 0.95 -13.73
CA THR A 79 -6.75 -0.21 -12.85
C THR A 79 -5.94 0.15 -11.61
N TYR A 80 -4.86 0.93 -11.76
CA TYR A 80 -4.07 1.42 -10.64
C TYR A 80 -4.91 2.25 -9.64
N ILE A 81 -5.64 3.26 -10.13
CA ILE A 81 -6.50 4.11 -9.29
C ILE A 81 -7.64 3.33 -8.65
N ARG A 82 -8.24 2.36 -9.36
CA ARG A 82 -9.27 1.48 -8.76
C ARG A 82 -8.70 0.67 -7.60
N ARG A 83 -7.51 0.07 -7.77
CA ARG A 83 -6.83 -0.68 -6.70
C ARG A 83 -6.54 0.22 -5.50
N LEU A 84 -6.01 1.42 -5.75
CA LEU A 84 -5.70 2.40 -4.72
C LEU A 84 -6.96 2.84 -3.96
N GLY A 85 -8.03 3.18 -4.68
CA GLY A 85 -9.30 3.56 -4.07
C GLY A 85 -9.95 2.47 -3.24
N CYS A 86 -9.92 1.21 -3.71
CA CYS A 86 -10.39 0.07 -2.93
C CYS A 86 -9.61 -0.07 -1.61
N ALA A 87 -8.28 0.05 -1.68
CA ALA A 87 -7.44 -0.03 -0.48
C ALA A 87 -7.68 1.14 0.49
N MET A 88 -7.86 2.37 -0.02
CA MET A 88 -8.25 3.53 0.80
C MET A 88 -9.62 3.34 1.45
N HIS A 89 -10.57 2.75 0.72
CA HIS A 89 -11.90 2.51 1.24
C HIS A 89 -11.87 1.54 2.43
N GLN A 90 -11.17 0.41 2.26
CA GLN A 90 -11.01 -0.62 3.31
C GLN A 90 -10.19 -0.14 4.52
N SER A 91 -9.19 0.71 4.30
CA SER A 91 -8.30 1.18 5.37
C SER A 91 -8.87 2.33 6.20
N PHE A 92 -9.65 3.24 5.62
CA PHE A 92 -10.10 4.45 6.32
C PHE A 92 -11.56 4.81 6.07
N LEU A 93 -11.96 4.85 4.80
CA LEU A 93 -13.19 5.55 4.42
C LEU A 93 -14.44 4.82 4.90
N ASP A 94 -14.44 3.48 4.88
CA ASP A 94 -15.57 2.67 5.32
C ASP A 94 -15.93 2.94 6.79
N ARG A 95 -14.92 3.00 7.66
CA ARG A 95 -15.09 3.29 9.09
C ARG A 95 -15.55 4.72 9.36
N MET A 96 -15.29 5.64 8.43
CA MET A 96 -15.76 7.03 8.48
C MET A 96 -17.16 7.19 7.87
N GLY A 97 -17.78 6.12 7.35
CA GLY A 97 -19.04 6.19 6.62
C GLY A 97 -18.92 6.92 5.28
N ILE A 98 -17.70 7.02 4.73
CA ILE A 98 -17.42 7.72 3.48
C ILE A 98 -17.47 6.73 2.32
N ARG A 99 -18.35 7.02 1.36
CA ARG A 99 -18.46 6.27 0.11
C ARG A 99 -17.53 6.86 -0.94
N LEU A 100 -16.59 6.06 -1.43
CA LEU A 100 -15.75 6.40 -2.58
C LEU A 100 -16.36 5.83 -3.85
N THR A 101 -16.42 6.63 -4.92
CA THR A 101 -16.83 6.18 -6.25
C THR A 101 -15.80 6.67 -7.26
N LEU A 102 -15.32 5.77 -8.11
CA LEU A 102 -14.31 6.07 -9.12
C LEU A 102 -14.89 5.86 -10.51
N THR A 103 -14.82 6.90 -11.33
CA THR A 103 -15.10 6.83 -12.76
C THR A 103 -13.79 7.04 -13.49
N THR A 104 -13.25 5.97 -14.06
CA THR A 104 -11.96 5.99 -14.75
C THR A 104 -12.06 5.34 -16.12
N GLU A 105 -11.47 5.97 -17.12
CA GLU A 105 -11.29 5.42 -18.46
C GLU A 105 -9.90 4.81 -18.59
N SER A 106 -9.75 3.79 -19.43
CA SER A 106 -8.45 3.15 -19.62
C SER A 106 -7.43 4.14 -20.17
N LEU A 107 -6.28 4.20 -19.51
CA LEU A 107 -5.21 5.11 -19.86
C LEU A 107 -3.87 4.39 -19.60
N PRO A 108 -3.29 3.76 -20.64
CA PRO A 108 -1.98 3.13 -20.53
C PRO A 108 -0.89 4.18 -20.27
N LEU A 109 -0.16 4.04 -19.17
CA LEU A 109 0.94 4.91 -18.78
C LEU A 109 2.20 4.10 -18.48
N GLN A 110 3.36 4.74 -18.64
CA GLN A 110 4.60 4.20 -18.11
C GLN A 110 4.48 4.02 -16.59
N PRO A 111 5.07 2.96 -16.00
CA PRO A 111 5.00 2.66 -14.57
C PRO A 111 5.31 3.86 -13.67
N GLU A 112 6.33 4.65 -14.00
CA GLU A 112 6.73 5.84 -13.25
C GLU A 112 5.66 6.93 -13.30
N ARG A 113 5.01 7.11 -14.45
CA ARG A 113 3.92 8.08 -14.63
C ARG A 113 2.64 7.60 -13.94
N CYS A 114 2.39 6.30 -13.95
CA CYS A 114 1.26 5.68 -13.27
C CYS A 114 1.41 5.81 -11.74
N GLY A 115 2.60 5.52 -11.22
CA GLY A 115 2.91 5.65 -9.79
C GLY A 115 2.82 7.08 -9.25
N ARG A 116 2.94 8.11 -10.10
CA ARG A 116 2.75 9.53 -9.69
C ARG A 116 1.29 9.93 -9.45
N LEU A 117 0.34 9.04 -9.72
CA LEU A 117 -1.08 9.32 -9.52
C LEU A 117 -1.56 9.05 -8.09
N GLY A 118 -0.79 8.28 -7.32
CA GLY A 118 -0.95 8.08 -5.88
C GLY A 118 0.06 8.90 -5.09
#